data_AF-D7MP59-F1
#
_entry.id   AF-D7MP59-F1
#
_cell.length_a   1.000
_cell.length_b   1.000
_cell.length_c   1.000
_cell.angle_alpha   90.00
_cell.angle_beta   90.00
_cell.angle_gamma   90.00
#
_symmetry.space_group_name_H-M   'P 1'
#
loop_
_entity.id
_entity.type
_entity.pdbx_description
1 polymer ?
#
loop_
_entity_poly.entity_id
_entity_poly.type
_entity_poly.pdbx_seq_one_letter_code
_entity_poly.pdbx_strand_id
1 'polypeptide(L)'
;MTEEIDRVNELTNFISTKTGVKGLVDAEITKVPRIFHVPSSTLSNNRPSDITGLNLTVPIIDLGYGNTSARNVVVSKIKDAAEKWGFFQVINHGVPLTVLEEIKESVRRFHEEDPEVKNQYLPTDIINKRFVYNNNFDLYHSSPMNWRDSFTCYIAPDPPNPEEIPLACRSAVIEYTKHVMELGACSSKFSQKL
;
A
#
# COMPACT_ATOMS: atom_id res chain seq x y z
N MET A 1 -31.32 -11.74 11.82
CA MET A 1 -31.53 -10.66 12.81
C MET A 1 -30.42 -10.64 13.85
N THR A 2 -30.00 -11.77 14.43
CA THR A 2 -28.86 -11.83 15.38
C THR A 2 -27.50 -11.53 14.73
N GLU A 3 -27.20 -12.14 13.57
CA GLU A 3 -25.87 -11.97 12.92
C GLU A 3 -25.56 -10.55 12.45
N GLU A 4 -26.58 -9.82 12.00
CA GLU A 4 -26.43 -8.43 11.55
C GLU A 4 -26.21 -7.49 12.76
N ILE A 5 -26.92 -7.74 13.86
CA ILE A 5 -26.73 -7.02 15.13
C ILE A 5 -25.33 -7.30 15.70
N ASP A 6 -24.89 -8.56 15.71
CA ASP A 6 -23.56 -8.95 16.18
C ASP A 6 -22.45 -8.27 15.36
N ARG A 7 -22.61 -8.22 14.03
CA ARG A 7 -21.68 -7.55 13.12
C ARG A 7 -21.61 -6.04 13.40
N VAL A 8 -22.76 -5.38 13.58
CA VAL A 8 -22.82 -3.95 13.91
C VAL A 8 -22.12 -3.69 15.25
N ASN A 9 -22.34 -4.53 16.25
CA ASN A 9 -21.67 -4.41 17.56
C ASN A 9 -20.15 -4.58 17.44
N GLU A 10 -19.67 -5.60 16.69
CA GLU A 10 -18.25 -5.79 16.43
C GLU A 10 -17.62 -4.58 15.73
N LEU A 11 -18.32 -4.01 14.74
CA LEU A 11 -17.88 -2.81 14.02
C LEU A 11 -17.81 -1.60 14.97
N THR A 12 -18.86 -1.34 15.75
CA THR A 12 -18.89 -0.23 16.71
C THR A 12 -17.76 -0.36 17.75
N ASN A 13 -17.53 -1.56 18.26
CA ASN A 13 -16.43 -1.83 19.20
C ASN A 13 -15.06 -1.63 18.54
N PHE A 14 -14.87 -2.09 17.31
CA PHE A 14 -13.62 -1.89 16.59
C PHE A 14 -13.32 -0.40 16.37
N ILE A 15 -14.31 0.37 15.90
CA ILE A 15 -14.16 1.81 15.67
C ILE A 15 -13.85 2.56 16.97
N SER A 16 -14.53 2.22 18.07
CA SER A 16 -14.43 2.95 19.33
C SER A 16 -13.04 2.86 19.96
N THR A 17 -12.31 1.75 19.74
CA THR A 17 -10.94 1.59 20.24
C THR A 17 -9.94 2.53 19.58
N LYS A 18 -10.17 2.89 18.31
CA LYS A 18 -9.22 3.65 17.48
C LYS A 18 -7.79 3.06 17.44
N THR A 19 -7.62 1.78 17.74
CA THR A 19 -6.31 1.12 17.75
C THR A 19 -6.00 0.39 16.44
N GLY A 20 -6.97 0.29 15.54
CA GLY A 20 -6.83 -0.41 14.26
C GLY A 20 -6.66 -1.91 14.40
N VAL A 21 -6.29 -2.55 13.29
CA VAL A 21 -6.04 -4.00 13.23
C VAL A 21 -4.83 -4.36 14.10
N LYS A 22 -3.80 -3.52 14.18
CA LYS A 22 -2.66 -3.76 15.06
C LYS A 22 -3.10 -3.92 16.51
N GLY A 23 -4.00 -3.06 17.01
CA GLY A 23 -4.49 -3.19 18.38
C GLY A 23 -5.24 -4.50 18.67
N LEU A 24 -5.91 -5.08 17.66
CA LEU A 24 -6.49 -6.42 17.78
C LEU A 24 -5.40 -7.50 17.89
N VAL A 25 -4.34 -7.39 17.09
CA VAL A 25 -3.21 -8.32 17.12
C VAL A 25 -2.45 -8.22 18.44
N ASP A 26 -2.16 -7.01 18.91
CA ASP A 26 -1.47 -6.75 20.18
C ASP A 26 -2.31 -7.23 21.40
N ALA A 27 -3.64 -7.26 21.27
CA ALA A 27 -4.55 -7.83 22.27
C ALA A 27 -4.65 -9.38 22.23
N GLU A 28 -3.83 -10.04 21.40
CA GLU A 28 -3.73 -11.49 21.28
C GLU A 28 -5.09 -12.18 21.03
N ILE A 29 -5.93 -11.58 20.19
CA ILE A 29 -7.24 -12.16 19.89
C ILE A 29 -7.13 -13.59 19.36
N THR A 30 -7.99 -14.48 19.85
CA THR A 30 -7.99 -15.88 19.43
C THR A 30 -8.85 -16.14 18.18
N LYS A 31 -9.67 -15.18 17.78
CA LYS A 31 -10.60 -15.28 16.64
C LYS A 31 -10.72 -13.94 15.93
N VAL A 32 -10.56 -13.95 14.61
CA VAL A 32 -10.76 -12.76 13.77
C VAL A 32 -12.25 -12.33 13.84
N PRO A 33 -12.54 -11.03 14.06
CA PRO A 33 -13.91 -10.51 14.03
C PRO A 33 -14.57 -10.73 12.66
N ARG A 34 -15.88 -10.97 12.66
CA ARG A 34 -16.68 -11.30 11.47
C ARG A 34 -16.72 -10.14 10.47
N ILE A 35 -16.48 -8.91 10.92
CA ILE A 35 -16.37 -7.73 10.05
C ILE A 35 -15.29 -7.89 8.96
N PHE A 36 -14.28 -8.72 9.18
CA PHE A 36 -13.19 -9.02 8.23
C PHE A 36 -13.38 -10.30 7.41
N HIS A 37 -14.44 -11.07 7.66
CA HIS A 37 -14.65 -12.35 6.96
C HIS A 37 -15.17 -12.12 5.55
N VAL A 38 -14.45 -12.62 4.55
CA VAL A 38 -14.88 -12.63 3.15
C VAL A 38 -16.09 -13.57 3.00
N PRO A 39 -17.21 -13.11 2.42
CA PRO A 39 -18.37 -13.97 2.17
C PRO A 39 -18.02 -15.18 1.30
N SER A 40 -18.54 -16.36 1.64
CA SER A 40 -18.27 -17.60 0.90
C SER A 40 -18.65 -17.55 -0.58
N SER A 41 -19.65 -16.74 -0.95
CA SER A 41 -20.05 -16.49 -2.35
C SER A 41 -18.98 -15.77 -3.18
N THR A 42 -18.12 -14.96 -2.55
CA THR A 42 -16.97 -14.32 -3.21
C THR A 42 -15.83 -15.31 -3.39
N LEU A 43 -15.65 -16.24 -2.45
CA LEU A 43 -14.58 -17.24 -2.49
C LEU A 43 -14.80 -18.31 -3.57
N SER A 44 -16.05 -18.71 -3.82
CA SER A 44 -16.38 -19.72 -4.84
C SER A 44 -16.06 -19.30 -6.27
N ASN A 45 -16.06 -17.99 -6.56
CA ASN A 45 -15.73 -17.44 -7.89
C ASN A 45 -14.23 -17.21 -8.10
N ASN A 46 -13.41 -17.25 -7.03
CA ASN A 46 -11.99 -16.91 -7.04
C ASN A 46 -11.07 -18.13 -6.90
N ARG A 47 -11.59 -19.36 -6.96
CA ARG A 47 -10.72 -20.54 -7.01
C ARG A 47 -9.89 -20.45 -8.29
N PRO A 48 -8.55 -20.37 -8.21
CA PRO A 48 -7.73 -20.36 -9.41
C PRO A 48 -8.09 -21.62 -10.21
N SER A 49 -8.45 -21.43 -11.48
CA SER A 49 -8.44 -22.53 -12.47
C SER A 49 -7.12 -23.27 -12.32
N ASP A 50 -7.12 -24.60 -12.42
CA ASP A 50 -5.93 -25.42 -12.16
C ASP A 50 -4.74 -24.94 -13.02
N ILE A 51 -3.90 -24.08 -12.43
CA ILE A 51 -2.75 -23.42 -13.07
C ILE A 51 -1.50 -24.30 -13.02
N THR A 52 -1.64 -25.54 -12.53
CA THR A 52 -0.55 -26.50 -12.27
C THR A 52 0.25 -26.93 -13.51
N GLY A 53 -0.09 -26.45 -14.72
CA GLY A 53 0.70 -26.62 -15.94
C GLY A 53 1.18 -25.32 -16.60
N LEU A 54 0.84 -24.15 -16.06
CA LEU A 54 1.21 -22.86 -16.62
C LEU A 54 2.43 -22.34 -15.85
N ASN A 55 3.63 -22.45 -16.45
CA ASN A 55 4.88 -21.89 -15.92
C ASN A 55 4.88 -20.34 -16.01
N LEU A 56 3.93 -19.71 -15.32
CA LEU A 56 3.75 -18.27 -15.29
C LEU A 56 4.77 -17.67 -14.32
N THR A 57 5.77 -16.99 -14.87
CA THR A 57 6.74 -16.21 -14.09
C THR A 57 6.50 -14.73 -14.36
N VAL A 58 6.33 -13.95 -13.29
CA VAL A 58 6.16 -12.49 -13.40
C VAL A 58 7.39 -11.90 -14.11
N PRO A 59 7.21 -11.07 -15.14
CA PRO A 59 8.33 -10.47 -15.85
C PRO A 59 9.23 -9.65 -14.93
N ILE A 60 10.55 -9.83 -15.07
CA ILE A 60 11.56 -9.04 -14.36
C ILE A 60 12.28 -8.16 -15.39
N ILE A 61 12.28 -6.85 -15.16
CA ILE A 61 12.87 -5.85 -16.05
C ILE A 61 14.10 -5.25 -15.39
N ASP A 62 15.24 -5.44 -16.03
CA ASP A 62 16.51 -4.84 -15.63
C ASP A 62 16.66 -3.44 -16.24
N LEU A 63 16.78 -2.42 -15.40
CA LEU A 63 17.03 -1.03 -15.82
C LEU A 63 18.52 -0.66 -15.83
N GLY A 64 19.41 -1.56 -15.41
CA GLY A 64 20.85 -1.35 -15.31
C GLY A 64 21.51 -1.21 -16.68
N TYR A 65 22.16 -0.06 -16.90
CA TYR A 65 23.07 0.32 -18.00
C TYR A 65 22.91 -0.32 -19.38
N GLY A 66 22.53 0.52 -20.34
CA GLY A 66 23.02 0.41 -21.70
C GLY A 66 22.66 1.65 -22.50
N ASN A 67 23.49 1.95 -23.51
CA ASN A 67 23.32 3.00 -24.52
C ASN A 67 21.88 3.18 -25.07
N THR A 68 21.67 4.15 -25.95
CA THR A 68 20.37 4.41 -26.60
C THR A 68 19.73 3.13 -27.20
N SER A 69 20.53 2.17 -27.68
CA SER A 69 20.05 0.90 -28.22
C SER A 69 19.48 -0.04 -27.14
N ALA A 70 20.09 -0.09 -25.95
CA ALA A 70 19.56 -0.86 -24.82
C ALA A 70 18.26 -0.27 -24.27
N ARG A 71 18.09 1.06 -24.34
CA ARG A 71 16.85 1.73 -23.92
C ARG A 71 15.62 1.23 -24.68
N ASN A 72 15.71 1.08 -26.01
CA ASN A 72 14.58 0.61 -26.81
C ASN A 72 14.17 -0.83 -26.45
N VAL A 73 15.14 -1.69 -26.13
CA VAL A 73 14.88 -3.06 -25.66
C VAL A 73 14.15 -3.06 -24.33
N VAL A 74 14.59 -2.23 -23.37
CA VAL A 74 13.92 -2.09 -22.07
C VAL A 74 12.49 -1.58 -22.24
N VAL A 75 12.28 -0.55 -23.07
CA VAL A 75 10.94 -0.03 -23.36
C VAL A 75 10.03 -1.09 -23.98
N SER A 76 10.54 -1.87 -24.94
CA SER A 76 9.77 -2.97 -25.53
C SER A 76 9.39 -4.03 -24.50
N LYS A 77 10.28 -4.36 -23.55
CA LYS A 77 9.99 -5.29 -22.46
C LYS A 77 8.92 -4.75 -21.50
N ILE A 78 8.99 -3.46 -21.16
CA ILE A 78 7.99 -2.78 -20.32
C ILE A 78 6.62 -2.83 -21.02
N LYS A 79 6.56 -2.48 -22.30
CA LYS A 79 5.33 -2.53 -23.10
C LYS A 79 4.74 -3.94 -23.11
N ASP A 80 5.54 -4.94 -23.45
CA ASP A 80 5.10 -6.33 -23.54
C ASP A 80 4.57 -6.85 -22.20
N ALA A 81 5.27 -6.55 -21.10
CA ALA A 81 4.85 -6.92 -19.76
C ALA A 81 3.57 -6.18 -19.34
N ALA A 82 3.45 -4.89 -19.60
CA ALA A 82 2.25 -4.12 -19.30
C ALA A 82 1.03 -4.62 -20.09
N GLU A 83 1.17 -4.94 -21.38
CA GLU A 83 0.08 -5.42 -22.23
C GLU A 83 -0.37 -6.85 -21.89
N LYS A 84 0.57 -7.75 -21.60
CA LYS A 84 0.27 -9.17 -21.35
C LYS A 84 -0.03 -9.49 -19.89
N TRP A 85 0.62 -8.79 -18.96
CA TRP A 85 0.53 -9.08 -17.52
C TRP A 85 -0.17 -7.98 -16.72
N GLY A 86 -0.08 -6.72 -17.16
CA GLY A 86 -0.53 -5.57 -16.37
C GLY A 86 0.38 -5.21 -15.18
N PHE A 87 1.41 -6.01 -14.90
CA PHE A 87 2.41 -5.74 -13.85
C PHE A 87 3.74 -6.47 -14.14
N PHE A 88 4.81 -5.97 -13.53
CA PHE A 88 6.17 -6.53 -13.65
C PHE A 88 7.02 -6.10 -12.46
N GLN A 89 8.13 -6.80 -12.25
CA GLN A 89 9.16 -6.41 -11.29
C GLN A 89 10.27 -5.65 -11.98
N VAL A 90 10.95 -4.78 -11.24
CA VAL A 90 12.08 -3.99 -11.75
C VAL A 90 13.29 -4.22 -10.86
N ILE A 91 14.45 -4.42 -11.47
CA ILE A 91 15.75 -4.50 -10.79
C ILE A 91 16.71 -3.44 -11.37
N ASN A 92 17.78 -3.15 -10.63
CA ASN A 92 18.76 -2.11 -11.01
C ASN A 92 18.10 -0.75 -11.32
N HIS A 93 17.02 -0.42 -10.60
CA HIS A 93 16.19 0.78 -10.79
C HIS A 93 16.85 2.09 -10.30
N GLY A 94 18.07 2.04 -9.77
CA GLY A 94 18.83 3.22 -9.33
C GLY A 94 18.51 3.72 -7.92
N VAL A 95 17.41 3.28 -7.30
CA VAL A 95 17.08 3.59 -5.90
C VAL A 95 18.07 2.86 -4.97
N PRO A 96 18.80 3.57 -4.08
CA PRO A 96 19.75 2.92 -3.17
C PRO A 96 19.06 1.93 -2.23
N LEU A 97 19.69 0.76 -2.00
CA LEU A 97 19.16 -0.26 -1.10
C LEU A 97 18.97 0.27 0.32
N THR A 98 19.86 1.16 0.78
CA THR A 98 19.75 1.80 2.10
C THR A 98 18.47 2.62 2.23
N VAL A 99 18.02 3.30 1.17
CA VAL A 99 16.76 4.06 1.17
C VAL A 99 15.56 3.12 1.24
N LEU A 100 15.60 1.97 0.55
CA LEU A 100 14.55 0.95 0.60
C LEU A 100 14.41 0.30 1.99
N GLU A 101 15.53 -0.01 2.64
CA GLU A 101 15.51 -0.55 4.00
C GLU A 101 15.05 0.49 5.02
N GLU A 102 15.48 1.74 4.86
CA GLU A 102 15.09 2.82 5.77
C GLU A 102 13.59 3.14 5.68
N ILE A 103 12.99 3.19 4.47
CA ILE A 103 11.53 3.40 4.37
C ILE A 103 10.76 2.24 5.02
N LYS A 104 11.19 0.99 4.83
CA LYS A 104 10.55 -0.17 5.47
C LYS A 104 10.59 -0.08 6.99
N GLU A 105 11.74 0.26 7.55
CA GLU A 105 11.89 0.37 9.00
C GLU A 105 11.12 1.57 9.56
N SER A 106 11.12 2.69 8.85
CA SER A 106 10.39 3.88 9.26
C SER A 106 8.87 3.68 9.30
N VAL A 107 8.32 2.89 8.36
CA VAL A 107 6.90 2.50 8.36
C VAL A 107 6.59 1.64 9.59
N ARG A 108 7.48 0.73 9.98
CA ARG A 108 7.31 -0.05 11.22
C ARG A 108 7.32 0.85 12.44
N ARG A 109 8.32 1.73 12.56
CA ARG A 109 8.42 2.70 13.67
C ARG A 109 7.13 3.49 13.83
N PHE A 110 6.58 4.02 12.72
CA PHE A 110 5.30 4.73 12.77
C PHE A 110 4.16 3.85 13.31
N HIS A 111 4.06 2.57 12.92
CA HIS A 111 2.99 1.69 13.40
C HIS A 111 3.19 1.21 14.84
N GLU A 112 4.43 1.21 15.35
CA GLU A 112 4.74 0.94 16.76
C GLU A 112 4.59 2.16 17.68
N GLU A 113 4.38 3.37 17.14
CA GLU A 113 4.03 4.54 17.95
C GLU A 113 2.73 4.31 18.74
N ASP A 114 2.61 5.06 19.84
CA ASP A 114 1.41 5.05 20.67
C ASP A 114 0.16 5.36 19.84
N PRO A 115 -0.99 4.70 20.13
CA PRO A 115 -2.24 4.98 19.43
C PRO A 115 -2.61 6.47 19.45
N GLU A 116 -2.34 7.18 20.55
CA GLU A 116 -2.59 8.62 20.67
C GLU A 116 -1.83 9.46 19.64
N VAL A 117 -0.57 9.10 19.35
CA VAL A 117 0.26 9.78 18.34
C VAL A 117 -0.29 9.51 16.95
N LYS A 118 -0.55 8.23 16.61
CA LYS A 118 -1.08 7.84 15.30
C LYS A 118 -2.48 8.44 15.04
N ASN A 119 -3.30 8.55 16.08
CA ASN A 119 -4.67 9.04 15.98
C ASN A 119 -4.77 10.53 15.62
N GLN A 120 -3.69 11.30 15.78
CA GLN A 120 -3.61 12.69 15.29
C GLN A 120 -3.73 12.79 13.76
N TYR A 121 -3.42 11.69 13.07
CA TYR A 121 -3.43 11.58 11.61
C TYR A 121 -4.69 10.92 11.06
N LEU A 122 -5.69 10.61 11.90
CA LEU A 122 -6.97 10.08 11.44
C LEU A 122 -7.73 11.09 10.55
N PRO A 123 -8.59 10.61 9.63
CA PRO A 123 -9.41 11.46 8.79
C PRO A 123 -10.59 12.03 9.60
N THR A 124 -10.37 13.14 10.33
CA THR A 124 -11.42 13.85 11.06
C THR A 124 -11.97 15.07 10.31
N ASP A 125 -11.15 15.73 9.49
CA ASP A 125 -11.55 16.82 8.57
C ASP A 125 -10.68 16.74 7.30
N ILE A 126 -11.21 16.11 6.26
CA ILE A 126 -10.44 15.53 5.13
C ILE A 126 -9.99 16.57 4.10
N ILE A 127 -10.30 17.85 4.29
CA ILE A 127 -10.14 18.80 3.17
C ILE A 127 -8.69 19.22 2.93
N ASN A 128 -7.77 19.13 3.91
CA ASN A 128 -6.42 19.71 3.75
C ASN A 128 -5.22 18.90 4.28
N LYS A 129 -5.38 17.69 4.82
CA LYS A 129 -4.23 16.91 5.32
C LYS A 129 -3.52 16.13 4.21
N ARG A 130 -2.21 16.30 4.08
CA ARG A 130 -1.39 15.55 3.12
C ARG A 130 -0.93 14.19 3.64
N PHE A 131 -0.85 13.99 4.95
CA PHE A 131 -0.60 12.70 5.58
C PHE A 131 -1.87 12.22 6.30
N VAL A 132 -2.31 11.01 5.99
CA VAL A 132 -3.54 10.42 6.53
C VAL A 132 -3.25 9.01 7.01
N TYR A 133 -3.51 8.75 8.29
CA TYR A 133 -3.51 7.41 8.85
C TYR A 133 -4.90 6.78 8.71
N ASN A 134 -4.91 5.58 8.13
CA ASN A 134 -6.08 4.81 7.75
C ASN A 134 -6.02 3.45 8.43
N ASN A 135 -6.64 3.35 9.60
CA ASN A 135 -6.97 2.09 10.25
C ASN A 135 -8.41 1.61 9.95
N ASN A 136 -9.13 2.39 9.14
CA ASN A 136 -10.59 2.40 9.06
C ASN A 136 -11.11 2.88 7.68
N PHE A 137 -10.35 2.67 6.61
CA PHE A 137 -10.52 3.39 5.33
C PHE A 137 -11.93 3.29 4.69
N ASP A 138 -12.76 2.31 5.09
CA ASP A 138 -14.01 2.03 4.40
C ASP A 138 -15.10 1.44 5.34
N LEU A 139 -15.28 2.09 6.50
CA LEU A 139 -16.14 1.62 7.60
C LEU A 139 -17.63 1.50 7.28
N TYR A 140 -18.13 2.27 6.30
CA TYR A 140 -19.56 2.34 6.02
C TYR A 140 -19.97 1.63 4.72
N HIS A 141 -19.02 1.29 3.84
CA HIS A 141 -19.34 0.76 2.51
C HIS A 141 -18.56 -0.49 2.10
N SER A 142 -17.43 -0.86 2.74
CA SER A 142 -16.76 -2.15 2.51
C SER A 142 -17.23 -3.24 3.46
N SER A 143 -17.83 -4.27 2.90
CA SER A 143 -17.88 -5.59 3.50
C SER A 143 -17.32 -6.59 2.52
N PRO A 144 -16.27 -7.36 2.87
CA PRO A 144 -15.56 -7.38 4.16
C PRO A 144 -14.63 -6.17 4.37
N MET A 145 -14.31 -5.86 5.63
CA MET A 145 -13.26 -4.91 5.96
C MET A 145 -11.87 -5.50 5.68
N ASN A 146 -10.90 -4.62 5.41
CA ASN A 146 -9.51 -5.02 5.21
C ASN A 146 -8.81 -5.31 6.55
N TRP A 147 -8.15 -6.46 6.65
CA TRP A 147 -7.26 -6.79 7.78
C TRP A 147 -5.91 -6.05 7.63
N ARG A 148 -5.93 -4.72 7.73
CA ARG A 148 -4.75 -3.87 7.47
C ARG A 148 -4.91 -2.48 8.09
N ASP A 149 -3.84 -2.00 8.71
CA ASP A 149 -3.62 -0.58 8.95
C ASP A 149 -2.68 0.01 7.88
N SER A 150 -2.88 1.27 7.51
CA SER A 150 -2.09 1.92 6.47
C SER A 150 -2.01 3.42 6.72
N PHE A 151 -1.04 4.09 6.10
CA PHE A 151 -1.10 5.54 5.94
C PHE A 151 -0.89 5.91 4.47
N THR A 152 -1.38 7.10 4.10
CA THR A 152 -1.22 7.69 2.78
C THR A 152 -0.53 9.03 2.95
N CYS A 153 0.51 9.29 2.15
CA CYS A 153 1.17 10.58 2.06
C CYS A 153 1.06 11.10 0.63
N TYR A 154 0.32 12.20 0.43
CA TYR A 154 0.12 12.82 -0.87
C TYR A 154 1.30 13.75 -1.18
N ILE A 155 2.17 13.32 -2.11
CA ILE A 155 3.41 14.03 -2.48
C ILE A 155 3.22 14.99 -3.66
N ALA A 156 2.22 14.76 -4.50
CA ALA A 156 1.95 15.54 -5.71
C ALA A 156 0.58 16.24 -5.62
N PRO A 157 0.36 17.38 -6.31
CA PRO A 157 1.33 18.10 -7.17
C PRO A 157 2.46 18.79 -6.41
N ASP A 158 2.20 19.19 -5.16
CA ASP A 158 3.16 19.81 -4.26
C ASP A 158 3.41 18.92 -3.05
N PRO A 159 4.67 18.77 -2.60
CA PRO A 159 4.99 17.99 -1.42
C PRO A 159 4.39 18.62 -0.15
N PRO A 160 4.04 17.81 0.86
CA PRO A 160 3.60 18.32 2.15
C PRO A 160 4.69 19.14 2.85
N ASN A 161 4.30 20.00 3.79
CA ASN A 161 5.25 20.50 4.76
C ASN A 161 5.83 19.29 5.53
N PRO A 162 7.17 19.16 5.68
CA PRO A 162 7.77 18.06 6.44
C PRO A 162 7.16 17.86 7.83
N GLU A 163 6.71 18.93 8.50
CA GLU A 163 6.08 18.85 9.82
C GLU A 163 4.70 18.17 9.82
N GLU A 164 4.04 18.06 8.67
CA GLU A 164 2.80 17.29 8.52
C GLU A 164 3.06 15.77 8.49
N ILE A 165 4.31 15.35 8.25
CA ILE A 165 4.69 13.92 8.25
C ILE A 165 5.14 13.54 9.66
N PRO A 166 4.67 12.40 10.21
CA PRO A 166 5.09 11.91 11.52
C PRO A 166 6.62 11.81 11.63
N LEU A 167 7.16 12.26 12.77
CA LEU A 167 8.60 12.29 13.01
C LEU A 167 9.25 10.91 12.81
N ALA A 168 8.55 9.84 13.20
CA ALA A 168 9.00 8.45 13.06
C ALA A 168 9.38 8.04 11.62
N CYS A 169 8.73 8.64 10.61
CA CYS A 169 8.92 8.29 9.20
C CYS A 169 9.23 9.45 8.26
N ARG A 170 9.29 10.70 8.77
CA ARG A 170 9.46 11.92 7.98
C ARG A 170 10.63 11.90 7.00
N SER A 171 11.85 11.71 7.51
CA SER A 171 13.07 11.75 6.69
C SER A 171 13.07 10.65 5.63
N ALA A 172 12.67 9.45 6.01
CA ALA A 172 12.61 8.28 5.15
C ALA A 172 11.58 8.44 4.02
N VAL A 173 10.38 8.95 4.33
CA VAL A 173 9.33 9.24 3.34
C VAL A 173 9.84 10.28 2.34
N ILE A 174 10.39 11.39 2.81
CA ILE A 174 10.90 12.45 1.92
C ILE A 174 12.00 11.91 1.00
N GLU A 175 13.00 11.22 1.53
CA GLU A 175 14.10 10.68 0.73
C GLU A 175 13.60 9.61 -0.26
N TYR A 176 12.79 8.65 0.19
CA TYR A 176 12.23 7.61 -0.67
C TYR A 176 11.41 8.19 -1.83
N THR A 177 10.56 9.18 -1.56
CA THR A 177 9.70 9.79 -2.58
C THR A 177 10.49 10.53 -3.65
N LYS A 178 11.63 11.16 -3.32
CA LYS A 178 12.54 11.75 -4.30
C LYS A 178 12.98 10.72 -5.34
N HIS A 179 13.49 9.57 -4.88
CA HIS A 179 13.94 8.48 -5.76
C HIS A 179 12.80 7.88 -6.59
N VAL A 180 11.61 7.71 -5.99
CA VAL A 180 10.43 7.17 -6.70
C VAL A 180 9.94 8.15 -7.77
N MET A 181 9.93 9.45 -7.50
CA MET A 181 9.52 10.47 -8.47
C MET A 181 10.51 10.54 -9.65
N GLU A 182 11.81 10.44 -9.40
CA GLU A 182 12.84 10.35 -10.44
C GLU A 182 12.64 9.10 -11.33
N LEU A 183 12.40 7.94 -10.71
CA LEU A 183 12.09 6.69 -11.42
C LEU A 183 10.79 6.78 -12.24
N GLY A 184 9.76 7.41 -11.67
CA GLY A 184 8.47 7.66 -12.32
C GLY A 184 8.57 8.62 -13.51
N ALA A 185 9.38 9.68 -13.40
CA ALA A 185 9.64 10.62 -14.49
C ALA A 185 10.43 9.99 -15.64
N CYS A 186 11.31 9.04 -15.34
CA CYS A 186 11.92 8.19 -16.37
C CYS A 186 10.85 7.33 -17.07
N SER A 187 9.87 6.83 -16.30
CA SER A 187 8.81 5.93 -16.78
C SER A 187 7.73 6.62 -17.61
N SER A 188 7.32 7.84 -17.25
CA SER A 188 6.28 8.61 -17.95
C SER A 188 6.70 9.03 -19.36
N LYS A 189 8.00 9.21 -19.60
CA LYS A 189 8.57 9.38 -20.94
C LYS A 189 8.39 8.15 -21.83
N PHE A 190 8.09 6.97 -21.26
CA PHE A 190 7.81 5.75 -22.01
C PHE A 190 6.33 5.61 -22.38
N SER A 191 5.42 6.08 -21.52
CA SER A 191 3.96 6.00 -21.77
C SER A 191 3.49 6.94 -22.88
N GLN A 192 4.23 8.00 -23.21
CA GLN A 192 3.91 8.90 -24.34
C GLN A 192 4.27 8.33 -25.73
N LYS A 193 4.78 7.10 -25.79
CA LYS A 193 5.09 6.36 -27.04
C LYS A 193 4.31 5.04 -27.19
N LEU A 194 3.33 4.81 -26.32
CA LEU A 194 2.32 3.77 -26.47
C LEU A 194 1.14 4.32 -27.27
#